data_AF-A0A6J7I292-F1
#
_entry.id   AF-A0A6J7I292-F1
#
_cell.length_a   1.000
_cell.length_b   1.000
_cell.length_c   1.000
_cell.angle_alpha   90.00
_cell.angle_beta   90.00
_cell.angle_gamma   90.00
#
_symmetry.space_group_name_H-M   'P 1'
#
loop_
_entity.id
_entity.type
_entity.pdbx_description
1 polymer ?
#
loop_
_entity_poly.entity_id
_entity_poly.type
_entity_poly.pdbx_seq_one_letter_code
_entity_poly.pdbx_strand_id
1 'polypeptide(L)'
;MLSGVDNLWFDQASGSLLVAEDGGDMEVVMLRPDNTAVSVIRLPGQDGSEVTGPCFSPDGQRLYFSSQRAAVGALGLPLGVTYEVTGPFDELLARQG
;
A
#
# COMPACT_ATOMS: atom_id res chain seq x y z
N MET A 1 -11.32 3.87 8.04
CA MET A 1 -12.05 4.26 6.81
C MET A 1 -11.18 5.30 6.14
N LEU A 2 -10.76 5.06 4.90
CA LEU A 2 -9.78 5.91 4.21
C LEU A 2 -10.35 7.31 3.94
N SER A 3 -9.50 8.33 4.02
CA SER A 3 -9.78 9.69 3.55
C SER A 3 -8.71 10.11 2.54
N GLY A 4 -9.11 10.62 1.36
CA GLY A 4 -8.17 11.04 0.30
C GLY A 4 -7.52 9.84 -0.39
N VAL A 5 -8.22 9.18 -1.30
CA VAL A 5 -7.65 8.03 -2.03
C VAL A 5 -6.83 8.54 -3.22
N ASP A 6 -5.64 7.97 -3.43
CA ASP A 6 -4.77 8.29 -4.56
C ASP A 6 -4.63 7.10 -5.52
N ASN A 7 -3.80 6.11 -5.17
CA ASN A 7 -3.39 5.05 -6.11
C ASN A 7 -4.10 3.72 -5.92
N LEU A 8 -4.31 3.03 -7.05
CA LEU A 8 -4.90 1.71 -7.14
C LEU A 8 -3.95 0.71 -7.80
N TRP A 9 -3.95 -0.53 -7.31
CA TRP A 9 -3.36 -1.67 -8.00
C TRP A 9 -4.35 -2.82 -8.05
N PHE A 10 -4.45 -3.48 -9.20
CA PHE A 10 -5.41 -4.54 -9.44
C PHE A 10 -4.71 -5.89 -9.64
N ASP A 11 -5.13 -6.90 -8.89
CA ASP A 11 -4.72 -8.28 -9.09
C ASP A 11 -5.70 -8.99 -10.02
N GLN A 12 -5.25 -9.33 -11.23
CA GLN A 12 -6.11 -10.00 -12.21
C GLN A 12 -6.56 -11.41 -11.78
N ALA A 13 -5.74 -12.13 -11.01
CA ALA A 13 -6.01 -13.50 -10.61
C ALA A 13 -7.13 -13.60 -9.54
N SER A 14 -7.07 -12.75 -8.51
CA SER A 14 -8.06 -12.72 -7.43
C SER A 14 -9.19 -11.71 -7.65
N GLY A 15 -9.01 -10.73 -8.53
CA GLY A 15 -9.93 -9.60 -8.68
C GLY A 15 -9.84 -8.56 -7.56
N SER A 16 -8.82 -8.65 -6.69
CA SER A 16 -8.63 -7.73 -5.56
C SER A 16 -7.99 -6.41 -5.97
N LEU A 17 -8.28 -5.35 -5.23
CA LEU A 17 -7.70 -4.02 -5.39
C LEU A 17 -6.90 -3.64 -4.15
N LEU A 18 -5.67 -3.14 -4.32
CA LEU A 18 -5.03 -2.32 -3.29
C LEU A 18 -5.41 -0.86 -3.50
N VAL A 19 -5.70 -0.18 -2.40
CA VAL A 19 -6.07 1.23 -2.34
C VAL A 19 -5.13 1.92 -1.35
N ALA A 20 -4.37 2.91 -1.82
CA ALA A 20 -3.48 3.69 -0.98
C ALA A 20 -4.15 4.98 -0.50
N GLU A 21 -3.88 5.34 0.76
CA GLU A 21 -4.34 6.58 1.38
C GLU A 21 -3.36 7.74 1.19
N ASP A 22 -3.89 8.91 0.85
CA ASP A 22 -3.22 10.21 0.86
C ASP A 22 -3.55 10.94 2.18
N GLY A 23 -2.66 10.80 3.15
CA GLY A 23 -2.84 11.28 4.53
C GLY A 23 -3.59 10.29 5.42
N GLY A 24 -4.25 10.81 6.46
CA GLY A 24 -5.06 9.99 7.37
C GLY A 24 -4.25 9.02 8.21
N ASP A 25 -4.66 7.75 8.23
CA ASP A 25 -3.98 6.71 9.00
C ASP A 25 -2.77 6.11 8.25
N MET A 26 -2.52 6.57 7.02
CA MET A 26 -1.40 6.17 6.15
C MET A 26 -1.42 4.67 5.85
N GLU A 27 -2.58 4.20 5.39
CA GLU A 27 -2.83 2.79 5.11
C GLU A 27 -2.77 2.41 3.63
N VAL A 28 -2.45 1.14 3.37
CA VAL A 28 -2.84 0.44 2.14
C VAL A 28 -3.89 -0.59 2.49
N VAL A 29 -5.06 -0.50 1.85
CA VAL A 29 -6.19 -1.39 2.10
C VAL A 29 -6.41 -2.29 0.88
N MET A 30 -6.62 -3.57 1.11
CA MET A 30 -7.10 -4.50 0.09
C MET A 30 -8.63 -4.54 0.11
N LEU A 31 -9.25 -4.23 -1.03
CA LEU A 31 -10.67 -4.47 -1.30
C LEU A 31 -10.81 -5.76 -2.13
N ARG A 32 -11.65 -6.68 -1.66
CA ARG A 32 -11.91 -7.96 -2.34
C ARG A 32 -13.26 -7.92 -3.09
N PRO A 33 -13.48 -8.82 -4.07
CA PRO A 33 -14.74 -8.89 -4.82
C PRO A 33 -15.99 -9.13 -3.95
N ASP A 34 -15.83 -9.70 -2.75
CA ASP A 34 -16.90 -9.90 -1.78
C ASP A 34 -17.24 -8.65 -0.95
N ASN A 35 -16.65 -7.49 -1.30
CA ASN A 35 -16.76 -6.20 -0.61
C ASN A 35 -16.12 -6.17 0.79
N THR A 36 -15.27 -7.15 1.13
CA THR A 36 -14.46 -7.07 2.34
C THR A 36 -13.27 -6.14 2.15
N ALA A 37 -12.91 -5.41 3.21
CA ALA A 37 -11.75 -4.52 3.25
C ALA A 37 -10.79 -4.99 4.34
N VAL A 38 -9.50 -5.10 4.03
CA VAL A 38 -8.44 -5.49 4.97
C VAL A 38 -7.29 -4.50 4.89
N SER A 39 -6.90 -3.92 6.03
CA SER A 39 -5.68 -3.11 6.13
C SER A 39 -4.46 -4.03 5.99
N VAL A 40 -3.61 -3.73 5.00
CA VAL A 40 -2.42 -4.53 4.66
C VAL A 40 -1.17 -3.90 5.25
N ILE A 41 -1.08 -2.57 5.20
CA ILE A 41 0.05 -1.77 5.67
C ILE A 41 -0.48 -0.56 6.42
N ARG A 42 0.26 -0.14 7.45
CA ARG A 42 0.10 1.16 8.10
C ARG A 42 1.48 1.78 8.41
N LEU A 43 1.65 3.08 8.15
CA LEU A 43 2.89 3.82 8.44
C LEU A 43 2.69 4.86 9.56
N PRO A 44 2.79 4.47 10.85
CA PRO A 44 2.62 5.41 11.95
C PRO A 44 3.71 6.48 11.96
N GLY A 45 3.33 7.73 12.26
CA GLY A 45 4.25 8.86 12.36
C GLY A 45 4.62 9.50 11.02
N GLN A 46 3.89 9.15 9.95
CA GLN A 46 4.03 9.75 8.62
C GLN A 46 2.73 10.42 8.14
N ASP A 47 1.86 10.80 9.07
CA ASP A 47 0.49 11.27 8.82
C ASP A 47 0.39 12.50 7.88
N GLY A 48 1.49 13.26 7.72
CA GLY A 48 1.61 14.38 6.77
C GLY A 48 2.13 13.99 5.39
N SER A 49 2.18 12.69 5.09
CA SER A 49 2.65 12.13 3.83
C SER A 49 1.52 11.52 3.03
N GLU A 50 1.88 10.77 1.99
CA GLU A 50 0.98 10.17 1.02
C GLU A 50 1.54 8.78 0.66
N VAL A 51 0.76 7.73 0.91
CA VAL A 51 1.12 6.38 0.48
C VAL A 51 0.79 6.27 -1.01
N THR A 52 1.75 5.81 -1.80
CA THR A 52 1.67 5.89 -3.26
C THR A 52 2.26 4.67 -3.95
N GLY A 53 1.73 4.34 -5.12
CA GLY A 53 2.22 3.27 -5.99
C GLY A 53 2.38 1.87 -5.36
N PRO A 54 1.38 1.33 -4.62
CA PRO A 54 1.48 -0.05 -4.15
C PRO A 54 1.49 -1.05 -5.32
N CYS A 55 2.34 -2.07 -5.28
CA CYS A 55 2.32 -3.17 -6.24
C CYS A 55 2.95 -4.44 -5.66
N PHE A 56 2.43 -5.60 -6.05
CA PHE A 56 3.07 -6.88 -5.75
C PHE A 56 4.10 -7.26 -6.83
N SER A 57 5.17 -7.95 -6.42
CA SER A 57 6.04 -8.69 -7.34
C SER A 57 5.24 -9.74 -8.13
N PRO A 58 5.72 -10.17 -9.31
CA PRO A 58 4.99 -11.15 -10.13
C PRO A 58 4.68 -12.47 -9.40
N ASP A 59 5.60 -12.93 -8.54
CA ASP A 59 5.41 -14.12 -7.70
C ASP A 59 4.49 -13.89 -6.48
N GLY A 60 4.04 -12.65 -6.25
CA GLY A 60 3.19 -12.27 -5.12
C GLY A 60 3.89 -12.22 -3.78
N GLN A 61 5.21 -12.42 -3.71
CA GLN A 61 5.93 -12.59 -2.43
C GLN A 61 6.48 -11.29 -1.85
N ARG A 62 6.49 -10.20 -2.62
CA ARG A 62 6.94 -8.87 -2.19
C ARG A 62 5.88 -7.82 -2.53
N LEU A 63 5.59 -6.96 -1.57
CA LEU A 63 4.78 -5.75 -1.76
C LEU A 63 5.72 -4.53 -1.75
N TYR A 64 5.67 -3.73 -2.81
CA TYR A 64 6.34 -2.43 -2.88
C TYR A 64 5.32 -1.33 -2.76
N PHE A 65 5.69 -0.23 -2.10
CA PHE A 65 4.93 1.01 -2.08
C PHE A 65 5.87 2.14 -1.67
N SER A 66 5.45 3.39 -1.82
CA SER A 66 6.23 4.55 -1.38
C SER A 66 5.43 5.43 -0.44
N SER A 67 6.14 6.18 0.40
CA SER A 67 5.62 7.33 1.12
C SER A 67 6.33 8.57 0.59
N GLN A 68 5.60 9.52 0.00
CA GLN A 68 6.20 10.63 -0.77
C GLN A 68 7.03 11.61 0.07
N ARG A 69 6.76 11.66 1.38
CA ARG A 69 7.25 12.70 2.32
C ARG A 69 7.64 12.09 3.68
N ALA A 70 8.19 10.88 3.67
CA ALA A 70 8.50 10.08 4.85
C ALA A 70 9.68 10.61 5.69
N ALA A 71 10.65 11.29 5.06
CA ALA A 71 11.88 11.72 5.71
C ALA A 71 12.22 13.17 5.35
N VAL A 72 13.02 13.82 6.17
CA VAL A 72 13.54 15.17 5.90
C VAL A 72 14.98 15.05 5.40
N GLY A 73 15.23 15.53 4.18
CA GLY A 73 16.56 15.54 3.58
C GLY A 73 17.49 16.58 4.20
N ALA A 74 18.77 16.53 3.82
CA ALA A 74 19.80 17.44 4.34
C ALA A 74 19.51 18.93 4.10
N LEU A 75 18.65 19.26 3.12
CA LEU A 75 18.22 20.63 2.81
C LEU A 75 16.91 21.03 3.51
N GLY A 76 16.38 20.21 4.42
CA GLY A 76 15.10 20.46 5.09
C GLY A 76 13.86 20.21 4.22
N LEU A 77 14.04 19.66 3.01
CA LEU A 77 12.94 19.30 2.11
C LEU A 77 12.45 17.87 2.36
N PRO A 78 11.15 17.59 2.23
CA PRO A 78 10.62 16.24 2.35
C PRO A 78 11.17 15.34 1.24
N LEU A 79 11.47 14.10 1.58
CA LEU A 79 11.96 13.05 0.69
C LEU A 79 11.01 11.85 0.72
N GLY A 80 10.93 11.19 -0.44
CA GLY A 80 10.22 9.92 -0.57
C GLY A 80 11.03 8.75 -0.02
N VAL A 81 10.33 7.75 0.53
CA VAL A 81 10.91 6.45 0.89
C VAL A 81 10.09 5.36 0.21
N THR A 82 10.78 4.45 -0.47
CA THR A 82 10.18 3.23 -1.03
C THR A 82 10.42 2.07 -0.07
N TYR A 83 9.35 1.35 0.24
CA TYR A 83 9.36 0.18 1.09
C TYR A 83 9.24 -1.08 0.25
N GLU A 84 9.89 -2.14 0.71
CA GLU A 84 9.65 -3.50 0.26
C GLU A 84 9.25 -4.32 1.50
N VAL A 85 8.12 -5.01 1.42
CA VAL A 85 7.63 -5.90 2.47
C VAL A 85 7.60 -7.30 1.92
N THR A 86 8.23 -8.24 2.63
CA THR A 86 8.24 -9.66 2.26
C THR A 86 7.17 -10.42 3.05
N GLY A 87 6.48 -11.33 2.36
CA GLY A 87 5.39 -12.15 2.89
C GLY A 87 5.83 -13.34 3.78
N PRO A 88 4.87 -14.20 4.14
CA PRO A 88 3.90 -14.78 3.20
C PRO A 88 2.68 -13.89 2.90
N PHE A 89 2.26 -13.86 1.63
CA PHE A 89 1.08 -13.14 1.15
C PHE A 89 0.04 -14.03 0.47
N ASP A 90 0.26 -15.34 0.43
CA ASP A 90 -0.59 -16.27 -0.32
C ASP A 90 -2.04 -16.26 0.19
N GLU A 91 -2.22 -16.27 1.52
CA GLU A 91 -3.56 -16.14 2.14
C GLU A 91 -4.19 -14.77 1.88
N LEU A 92 -3.39 -13.71 1.91
CA LEU A 92 -3.88 -12.34 1.68
C LEU A 92 -4.42 -12.21 0.26
N LEU A 93 -3.67 -12.72 -0.73
CA LEU A 93 -3.98 -12.65 -2.14
C LEU A 93 -5.03 -13.67 -2.60
N ALA A 94 -5.22 -14.76 -1.84
CA ALA A 94 -6.20 -15.82 -2.14
C ALA A 94 -6.15 -16.30 -3.62
N ARG A 95 -4.97 -16.29 -4.24
CA ARG A 95 -4.77 -16.74 -5.62
C ARG A 95 -5.04 -18.24 -5.68
N GLN A 96 -6.09 -18.66 -6.40
CA GLN A 96 -6.25 -20.07 -6.75
C GLN A 96 -5.19 -20.40 -7.81
N GLY A 97 -4.42 -21.47 -7.58
CA GLY A 97 -3.32 -21.92 -8.46
C GLY A 97 -3.78 -22.37 -9.84
#